data_AF-A0A7J3ZN83-F1
#
_entry.id   AF-A0A7J3ZN83-F1
#
_cell.length_a   1.000
_cell.length_b   1.000
_cell.length_c   1.000
_cell.angle_alpha   90.00
_cell.angle_beta   90.00
_cell.angle_gamma   90.00
#
_symmetry.space_group_name_H-M   'P 1'
#
loop_
_entity.id
_entity.type
_entity.pdbx_description
1 polymer ?
#
loop_
_entity_poly.entity_id
_entity_poly.type
_entity_poly.pdbx_seq_one_letter_code
_entity_poly.pdbx_strand_id
1 'polypeptide(L)'
;MIKYEIFKETPPEFRGVPFWSINDRLDPGEVARQIALLNKGGYGGVFFHAREGLSTPFLGEEWFRSFKAAVDEAKKHGMYVWIYDELWWPSGFAGGIVPALGPKYRAKALLMVPGERAYEGDEVIATFKCKLNSDGLPREYEVAKPGEEGGDYVYLSFITYVAPPGETWFSGLSYVDLLNPEVVKKFLEVAYTPYVERFKDEIGKSIPGVFTDEPNISSSRPRFSGLRDAIPPRGPRFPVFAVPWTDKFIERFRDMHGYNIVDRLPELFFDVGNYMKTRYDFWKTVTFLFLEAFSKQIYEWCDKHGLKFTGHYLAEDNLLSQLVCGGAVMPHYEYQHVPGIDHLGMHIWGTL
;
A
#
# COMPACT_ATOMS: atom_id res chain seq x y z
N MET A 1 18.25 6.62 -33.15
CA MET A 1 17.21 7.37 -33.90
C MET A 1 16.11 6.38 -34.25
N ILE A 2 14.88 6.61 -33.81
CA ILE A 2 13.71 5.78 -34.17
C ILE A 2 13.39 6.07 -35.64
N LYS A 3 13.21 5.02 -36.47
CA LYS A 3 12.90 5.16 -37.91
C LYS A 3 11.48 5.68 -38.09
N TYR A 4 11.24 6.51 -39.11
CA TYR A 4 9.92 7.08 -39.41
C TYR A 4 8.84 6.01 -39.65
N GLU A 5 9.24 4.87 -40.18
CA GLU A 5 8.41 3.71 -40.48
C GLU A 5 7.83 3.10 -39.20
N ILE A 6 8.57 3.16 -38.08
CA ILE A 6 8.09 2.73 -36.76
C ILE A 6 6.93 3.63 -36.30
N PHE A 7 6.87 4.90 -36.71
CA PHE A 7 5.75 5.78 -36.36
C PHE A 7 4.48 5.51 -37.18
N LYS A 8 4.63 5.00 -38.41
CA LYS A 8 3.48 4.65 -39.27
C LYS A 8 2.80 3.36 -38.82
N GLU A 9 3.61 2.38 -38.45
CA GLU A 9 3.15 1.09 -37.94
C GLU A 9 3.79 0.85 -36.57
N THR A 10 3.31 1.59 -35.57
CA THR A 10 3.81 1.53 -34.20
C THR A 10 3.78 0.09 -33.67
N PRO A 11 4.93 -0.50 -33.32
CA PRO A 11 4.97 -1.82 -32.68
C PRO A 11 4.23 -1.86 -31.34
N PRO A 12 3.68 -3.00 -30.90
CA PRO A 12 2.93 -3.13 -29.65
C PRO A 12 3.63 -2.58 -28.40
N GLU A 13 4.96 -2.69 -28.32
CA GLU A 13 5.76 -2.20 -27.19
C GLU A 13 5.77 -0.67 -27.05
N PHE A 14 5.34 0.07 -28.07
CA PHE A 14 5.21 1.53 -28.05
C PHE A 14 3.76 2.01 -28.02
N ARG A 15 2.78 1.09 -27.97
CA ARG A 15 1.36 1.42 -27.90
C ARG A 15 0.88 1.46 -26.44
N GLY A 16 -0.24 2.13 -26.21
CA GLY A 16 -0.85 2.23 -24.89
C GLY A 16 -1.26 0.87 -24.32
N VAL A 17 -1.15 0.75 -22.99
CA VAL A 17 -1.58 -0.40 -22.19
C VAL A 17 -2.60 0.12 -21.18
N PRO A 18 -3.90 0.12 -21.49
CA PRO A 18 -4.92 0.64 -20.58
C PRO A 18 -5.16 -0.31 -19.41
N PHE A 19 -5.66 0.25 -18.30
CA PHE A 19 -6.35 -0.53 -17.28
C PHE A 19 -7.66 -1.07 -17.86
N TRP A 20 -7.65 -2.35 -18.18
CA TRP A 20 -8.84 -3.03 -18.65
C TRP A 20 -9.65 -3.45 -17.43
N SER A 21 -10.72 -2.72 -17.16
CA SER A 21 -11.63 -2.96 -16.05
C SER A 21 -12.37 -4.28 -16.23
N ILE A 22 -11.81 -5.36 -15.68
CA ILE A 22 -12.39 -6.69 -15.62
C ILE A 22 -13.37 -6.75 -14.45
N ASN A 23 -14.64 -7.03 -14.73
CA ASN A 23 -15.71 -7.10 -13.75
C ASN A 23 -16.77 -8.15 -14.17
N ASP A 24 -17.87 -8.22 -13.43
CA ASP A 24 -18.94 -9.20 -13.59
C ASP A 24 -18.45 -10.66 -13.44
N ARG A 25 -19.22 -11.62 -13.91
CA ARG A 25 -18.84 -13.02 -14.02
C ARG A 25 -18.01 -13.21 -15.28
N LEU A 26 -16.77 -13.64 -15.11
CA LEU A 26 -15.84 -13.82 -16.23
C LEU A 26 -16.18 -15.05 -17.04
N ASP A 27 -16.35 -14.84 -18.34
CA ASP A 27 -16.42 -15.88 -19.36
C ASP A 27 -15.16 -15.84 -20.24
N PRO A 28 -14.40 -16.93 -20.38
CA PRO A 28 -13.19 -16.96 -21.19
C PRO A 28 -13.40 -16.55 -22.66
N GLY A 29 -14.56 -16.86 -23.25
CA GLY A 29 -14.88 -16.49 -24.63
C GLY A 29 -15.09 -14.98 -24.78
N GLU A 30 -15.83 -14.38 -23.86
CA GLU A 30 -16.02 -12.93 -23.82
C GLU A 30 -14.71 -12.18 -23.54
N VAL A 31 -13.89 -12.68 -22.63
CA VAL A 31 -12.55 -12.15 -22.33
C VAL A 31 -11.65 -12.15 -23.57
N ALA A 32 -11.60 -13.26 -24.31
CA ALA A 32 -10.87 -13.31 -25.57
C ALA A 32 -11.46 -12.32 -26.60
N ARG A 33 -12.79 -12.24 -26.74
CA ARG A 33 -13.44 -11.29 -27.65
C ARG A 33 -13.05 -9.84 -27.34
N GLN A 34 -12.99 -9.47 -26.05
CA GLN A 34 -12.59 -8.13 -25.63
C GLN A 34 -11.12 -7.83 -25.93
N ILE A 35 -10.20 -8.79 -25.74
CA ILE A 35 -8.79 -8.63 -26.16
C ILE A 35 -8.70 -8.36 -27.67
N ALA A 36 -9.42 -9.11 -28.50
CA ALA A 36 -9.44 -8.88 -29.95
C ALA A 36 -9.98 -7.48 -30.30
N LEU A 37 -10.97 -6.97 -29.56
CA LEU A 37 -11.47 -5.60 -29.73
C LEU A 37 -10.45 -4.54 -29.30
N LEU A 38 -9.72 -4.76 -28.20
CA LEU A 38 -8.67 -3.85 -27.74
C LEU A 38 -7.50 -3.82 -28.74
N ASN A 39 -7.13 -4.97 -29.34
CA ASN A 39 -6.19 -5.01 -30.46
C ASN A 39 -6.68 -4.16 -31.64
N LYS A 40 -7.93 -4.36 -32.05
CA LYS A 40 -8.56 -3.59 -33.15
C LYS A 40 -8.61 -2.08 -32.84
N GLY A 41 -8.72 -1.72 -31.57
CA GLY A 41 -8.64 -0.35 -31.07
C GLY A 41 -7.23 0.26 -31.10
N GLY A 42 -6.19 -0.53 -31.41
CA GLY A 42 -4.81 -0.05 -31.52
C GLY A 42 -4.02 -0.08 -30.21
N TYR A 43 -4.47 -0.82 -29.19
CA TYR A 43 -3.70 -0.99 -27.95
C TYR A 43 -2.59 -2.04 -28.12
N GLY A 44 -1.48 -1.87 -27.39
CA GLY A 44 -0.34 -2.80 -27.40
C GLY A 44 -0.42 -3.88 -26.34
N GLY A 45 -1.28 -3.70 -25.36
CA GLY A 45 -1.50 -4.63 -24.27
C GLY A 45 -2.63 -4.16 -23.38
N VAL A 46 -2.77 -4.81 -22.23
CA VAL A 46 -3.75 -4.46 -21.19
C VAL A 46 -3.17 -4.77 -19.82
N PHE A 47 -3.61 -4.06 -18.79
CA PHE A 47 -3.54 -4.55 -17.41
C PHE A 47 -4.85 -5.27 -17.09
N PHE A 48 -4.78 -6.53 -16.66
CA PHE A 48 -5.95 -7.36 -16.34
C PHE A 48 -6.51 -6.96 -14.96
N HIS A 49 -7.17 -5.81 -14.92
CA HIS A 49 -7.48 -5.07 -13.69
C HIS A 49 -8.82 -5.50 -13.10
N ALA A 50 -8.79 -6.19 -11.96
CA ALA A 50 -10.00 -6.49 -11.19
C ALA A 50 -10.67 -5.19 -10.72
N ARG A 51 -11.95 -4.99 -11.07
CA ARG A 51 -12.71 -3.78 -10.72
C ARG A 51 -14.02 -4.08 -9.98
N GLU A 52 -14.62 -3.02 -9.46
CA GLU A 52 -15.93 -3.09 -8.81
C GLU A 52 -16.95 -3.78 -9.72
N GLY A 53 -17.78 -4.64 -9.13
CA GLY A 53 -18.75 -5.47 -9.86
C GLY A 53 -18.22 -6.85 -10.27
N LEU A 54 -16.94 -7.18 -10.04
CA LEU A 54 -16.41 -8.54 -10.24
C LEU A 54 -17.14 -9.54 -9.34
N SER A 55 -17.77 -10.55 -9.94
CA SER A 55 -18.44 -11.64 -9.20
C SER A 55 -17.64 -12.95 -9.24
N THR A 56 -16.74 -13.12 -10.22
CA THR A 56 -15.78 -14.21 -10.23
C THR A 56 -14.77 -14.06 -9.08
N PRO A 57 -14.57 -15.10 -8.24
CA PRO A 57 -13.61 -15.04 -7.15
C PRO A 57 -12.19 -14.70 -7.62
N PHE A 58 -11.63 -13.61 -7.09
CA PHE A 58 -10.26 -13.17 -7.36
C PHE A 58 -9.26 -14.29 -7.01
N LEU A 59 -8.28 -14.52 -7.89
CA LEU A 59 -7.29 -15.62 -7.79
C LEU A 59 -7.90 -17.03 -7.71
N GLY A 60 -9.19 -17.19 -8.07
CA GLY A 60 -9.83 -18.51 -8.21
C GLY A 60 -9.56 -19.18 -9.56
N GLU A 61 -10.03 -20.42 -9.73
CA GLU A 61 -9.85 -21.16 -10.99
C GLU A 61 -10.54 -20.50 -12.19
N GLU A 62 -11.72 -19.89 -12.00
CA GLU A 62 -12.40 -19.13 -13.06
C GLU A 62 -11.63 -17.87 -13.46
N TRP A 63 -11.02 -17.20 -12.49
CA TRP A 63 -10.14 -16.06 -12.74
C TRP A 63 -8.95 -16.47 -13.61
N PHE A 64 -8.23 -17.54 -13.24
CA PHE A 64 -7.07 -18.00 -14.01
C PHE A 64 -7.43 -18.59 -15.38
N ARG A 65 -8.61 -19.22 -15.54
CA ARG A 65 -9.12 -19.62 -16.86
C ARG A 65 -9.34 -18.42 -17.77
N SER A 66 -9.89 -17.34 -17.21
CA SER A 66 -10.11 -16.08 -17.93
C SER A 66 -8.79 -15.39 -18.27
N PHE A 67 -7.87 -15.29 -17.31
CA PHE A 67 -6.53 -14.76 -17.54
C PHE A 67 -5.79 -15.55 -18.65
N LYS A 68 -5.89 -16.89 -18.63
CA LYS A 68 -5.35 -17.74 -19.71
C LYS A 68 -5.94 -17.38 -21.07
N ALA A 69 -7.25 -17.21 -21.17
CA ALA A 69 -7.91 -16.84 -22.43
C ALA A 69 -7.46 -15.46 -22.93
N ALA A 70 -7.26 -14.50 -22.00
CA ALA A 70 -6.71 -13.21 -22.35
C ALA A 70 -5.28 -13.33 -22.92
N VAL A 71 -4.41 -14.10 -22.27
CA VAL A 71 -3.03 -14.35 -22.72
C VAL A 71 -3.01 -15.08 -24.08
N ASP A 72 -3.78 -16.17 -24.22
CA ASP A 72 -3.85 -16.95 -25.45
C ASP A 72 -4.31 -16.11 -26.65
N GLU A 73 -5.30 -15.23 -26.44
CA GLU A 73 -5.77 -14.34 -27.49
C GLU A 73 -4.77 -13.21 -27.78
N ALA A 74 -4.19 -12.59 -26.75
CA ALA A 74 -3.19 -11.53 -26.90
C ALA A 74 -1.99 -11.99 -27.73
N LYS A 75 -1.54 -13.24 -27.53
CA LYS A 75 -0.46 -13.86 -28.32
C LYS A 75 -0.73 -13.89 -29.81
N LYS A 76 -1.97 -14.13 -30.24
CA LYS A 76 -2.33 -14.15 -31.67
C LYS A 76 -2.16 -12.78 -32.33
N HIS A 77 -2.24 -11.71 -31.54
CA HIS A 77 -2.16 -10.33 -31.99
C HIS A 77 -0.81 -9.66 -31.65
N GLY A 78 0.10 -10.37 -30.98
CA GLY A 78 1.35 -9.79 -30.47
C GLY A 78 1.15 -8.76 -29.35
N MET A 79 0.03 -8.82 -28.63
CA MET A 79 -0.26 -7.95 -27.49
C MET A 79 0.30 -8.51 -26.18
N TYR A 80 0.42 -7.63 -25.19
CA TYR A 80 0.85 -7.98 -23.82
C TYR A 80 -0.31 -7.99 -22.82
N VAL A 81 -0.30 -8.93 -21.88
CA VAL A 81 -1.22 -8.96 -20.73
C VAL A 81 -0.40 -8.80 -19.46
N TRP A 82 -0.52 -7.64 -18.83
CA TRP A 82 0.11 -7.35 -17.55
C TRP A 82 -0.74 -7.85 -16.40
N ILE A 83 -0.07 -8.40 -15.39
CA ILE A 83 -0.70 -8.78 -14.14
C ILE A 83 -1.03 -7.50 -13.37
N TYR A 84 -2.27 -7.39 -12.93
CA TYR A 84 -2.66 -6.42 -11.92
C TYR A 84 -2.74 -7.17 -10.58
N ASP A 85 -1.96 -6.76 -9.59
CA ASP A 85 -1.65 -7.61 -8.43
C ASP A 85 -2.70 -7.63 -7.31
N GLU A 86 -3.80 -6.89 -7.47
CA GLU A 86 -4.77 -6.69 -6.41
C GLU A 86 -6.23 -6.76 -6.88
N LEU A 87 -7.11 -7.12 -5.94
CA LEU A 87 -8.55 -6.91 -6.08
C LEU A 87 -8.85 -5.43 -5.83
N TRP A 88 -9.13 -4.72 -6.92
CA TRP A 88 -9.33 -3.27 -6.94
C TRP A 88 -8.01 -2.52 -6.70
N TRP A 89 -7.82 -2.02 -5.49
CA TRP A 89 -6.66 -1.26 -5.00
C TRP A 89 -6.93 -0.88 -3.53
N PRO A 90 -5.92 -0.63 -2.68
CA PRO A 90 -4.47 -0.61 -2.91
C PRO A 90 -3.79 -1.97 -2.79
N SER A 91 -2.67 -2.18 -3.45
CA SER A 91 -1.91 -3.44 -3.45
C SER A 91 -1.40 -3.87 -2.07
N GLY A 92 -1.41 -5.18 -1.83
CA GLY A 92 -0.75 -5.84 -0.69
C GLY A 92 -1.62 -6.80 0.11
N PHE A 93 -2.94 -6.76 -0.06
CA PHE A 93 -3.89 -7.55 0.75
C PHE A 93 -4.51 -8.74 0.00
N ALA A 94 -4.27 -8.87 -1.31
CA ALA A 94 -4.70 -9.97 -2.18
C ALA A 94 -6.18 -10.31 -2.04
N GLY A 95 -7.05 -9.31 -2.19
CA GLY A 95 -8.50 -9.45 -2.09
C GLY A 95 -8.99 -9.92 -0.72
N GLY A 96 -8.19 -9.75 0.32
CA GLY A 96 -8.50 -10.12 1.70
C GLY A 96 -7.86 -11.44 2.15
N ILE A 97 -7.19 -12.18 1.25
CA ILE A 97 -6.58 -13.47 1.60
C ILE A 97 -5.47 -13.30 2.66
N VAL A 98 -4.62 -12.28 2.52
CA VAL A 98 -3.52 -12.02 3.46
C VAL A 98 -4.02 -11.60 4.86
N PRO A 99 -4.87 -10.57 5.01
CA PRO A 99 -5.35 -10.13 6.33
C PRO A 99 -6.26 -11.17 7.04
N ALA A 100 -6.83 -12.14 6.30
CA ALA A 100 -7.60 -13.24 6.85
C ALA A 100 -6.75 -14.23 7.68
N LEU A 101 -5.44 -14.32 7.41
CA LEU A 101 -4.53 -15.24 8.10
C LEU A 101 -4.32 -14.91 9.57
N GLY A 102 -4.66 -13.69 10.00
CA GLY A 102 -4.68 -13.30 11.41
C GLY A 102 -4.11 -11.91 11.68
N PRO A 103 -4.20 -11.45 12.94
CA PRO A 103 -3.81 -10.09 13.35
C PRO A 103 -2.33 -9.77 13.07
N LYS A 104 -1.46 -10.78 13.01
CA LYS A 104 -0.05 -10.62 12.65
C LYS A 104 0.16 -9.91 11.30
N TYR A 105 -0.73 -10.14 10.33
CA TYR A 105 -0.60 -9.64 8.96
C TYR A 105 -1.25 -8.28 8.75
N ARG A 106 -2.07 -7.82 9.70
CA ARG A 106 -2.86 -6.60 9.56
C ARG A 106 -2.02 -5.39 9.90
N ALA A 107 -2.33 -4.28 9.25
CA ALA A 107 -1.65 -3.01 9.49
C ALA A 107 -1.65 -2.64 10.98
N LYS A 108 -0.56 -2.02 11.42
CA LYS A 108 -0.36 -1.62 12.81
C LYS A 108 -0.05 -0.13 12.92
N ALA A 109 -0.38 0.42 14.08
CA ALA A 109 -0.11 1.80 14.40
C ALA A 109 0.29 1.95 15.86
N LEU A 110 1.01 3.03 16.16
CA LEU A 110 1.23 3.50 17.51
C LEU A 110 0.19 4.58 17.81
N LEU A 111 -0.68 4.33 18.78
CA LEU A 111 -1.71 5.26 19.21
C LEU A 111 -1.23 6.04 20.41
N MET A 112 -1.51 7.34 20.42
CA MET A 112 -1.41 8.15 21.62
C MET A 112 -2.80 8.34 22.21
N VAL A 113 -2.99 7.85 23.43
CA VAL A 113 -4.23 7.98 24.20
C VAL A 113 -3.99 8.94 25.37
N PRO A 114 -4.54 10.17 25.32
CA PRO A 114 -4.52 11.06 26.47
C PRO A 114 -5.48 10.57 27.55
N GLY A 115 -5.09 10.68 28.81
CA GLY A 115 -5.88 10.29 29.97
C GLY A 115 -5.36 10.90 31.27
N GLU A 116 -5.92 10.45 32.39
CA GLU A 116 -5.64 10.99 33.74
C GLU A 116 -4.77 10.05 34.60
N ARG A 117 -4.35 8.90 34.04
CA ARG A 117 -3.58 7.87 34.73
C ARG A 117 -2.67 7.10 33.79
N ALA A 118 -1.65 6.46 34.35
CA ALA A 118 -0.80 5.50 33.67
C ALA A 118 -1.42 4.09 33.68
N TYR A 119 -1.73 3.59 32.48
CA TYR A 119 -2.23 2.23 32.28
C TYR A 119 -1.08 1.22 32.16
N GLU A 120 -1.37 -0.02 32.56
CA GLU A 120 -0.55 -1.20 32.32
C GLU A 120 -1.36 -2.18 31.48
N GLY A 121 -0.69 -2.87 30.54
CA GLY A 121 -1.33 -3.88 29.71
C GLY A 121 -0.41 -4.30 28.58
N ASP A 122 -0.70 -5.46 27.99
CA ASP A 122 0.15 -6.09 26.97
C ASP A 122 0.33 -5.21 25.72
N GLU A 123 -0.64 -4.34 25.44
CA GLU A 123 -0.61 -3.45 24.27
C GLU A 123 0.05 -2.09 24.57
N VAL A 124 0.26 -1.75 25.85
CA VAL A 124 0.84 -0.46 26.27
C VAL A 124 2.36 -0.52 26.12
N ILE A 125 2.91 0.29 25.22
CA ILE A 125 4.36 0.40 25.01
C ILE A 125 5.02 1.25 26.10
N ALA A 126 4.44 2.42 26.38
CA ALA A 126 4.91 3.33 27.41
C ALA A 126 3.82 4.32 27.79
N THR A 127 3.90 4.87 29.01
CA THR A 127 3.09 6.03 29.39
C THR A 127 3.98 7.15 29.90
N PHE A 128 3.62 8.39 29.56
CA PHE A 128 4.31 9.59 29.98
C PHE A 128 3.36 10.51 30.74
N LYS A 129 3.81 11.08 31.84
CA LYS A 129 3.11 12.18 32.50
C LYS A 129 3.69 13.49 32.00
N CYS A 130 2.82 14.40 31.60
CA CYS A 130 3.17 15.61 30.89
C CYS A 130 2.64 16.84 31.62
N LYS A 131 3.51 17.84 31.82
CA LYS A 131 3.08 19.18 32.25
C LYS A 131 2.66 19.97 31.04
N LEU A 132 1.53 20.66 31.15
CA LEU A 132 0.99 21.49 30.08
C LEU A 132 1.49 22.93 30.16
N ASN A 133 1.61 23.60 29.02
CA ASN A 133 1.79 25.04 28.94
C ASN A 133 0.43 25.79 29.05
N SER A 134 0.45 27.12 28.91
CA SER A 134 -0.75 27.97 28.94
C SER A 134 -1.77 27.66 27.84
N ASP A 135 -1.33 27.04 26.74
CA ASP A 135 -2.18 26.67 25.60
C ASP A 135 -2.76 25.26 25.74
N GLY A 136 -2.48 24.57 26.85
CA GLY A 136 -2.94 23.20 27.11
C GLY A 136 -2.14 22.12 26.37
N LEU A 137 -0.97 22.44 25.81
CA LEU A 137 -0.10 21.49 25.11
C LEU A 137 1.02 20.99 26.03
N PRO A 138 1.45 19.71 25.91
CA PRO A 138 2.62 19.20 26.60
C PRO A 138 3.86 20.07 26.39
N ARG A 139 4.54 20.42 27.49
CA ARG A 139 5.80 21.19 27.49
C ARG A 139 6.98 20.39 28.00
N GLU A 140 6.74 19.61 29.04
CA GLU A 140 7.71 18.71 29.67
C GLU A 140 7.04 17.35 29.84
N TYR A 141 7.82 16.28 29.71
CA TYR A 141 7.33 14.93 29.91
C TYR A 141 8.36 14.11 30.68
N GLU A 142 7.87 13.16 31.45
CA GLU A 142 8.66 12.15 32.12
C GLU A 142 7.94 10.80 32.05
N VAL A 143 8.70 9.70 32.07
CA VAL A 143 8.12 8.35 32.05
C VAL A 143 7.27 8.19 33.32
N ALA A 144 6.02 7.77 33.14
CA ALA A 144 5.12 7.45 34.25
C ALA A 144 5.25 5.96 34.61
N LYS A 145 5.23 5.65 35.90
CA LYS A 145 5.13 4.27 36.37
C LYS A 145 3.68 3.77 36.28
N PRO A 146 3.45 2.47 36.05
CA PRO A 146 2.13 1.86 36.12
C PRO A 146 1.35 2.28 37.38
N GLY A 147 0.10 2.72 37.20
CA GLY A 147 -0.79 3.12 38.30
C GLY A 147 -0.59 4.54 38.82
N GLU A 148 0.37 5.33 38.32
CA GLU A 148 0.43 6.75 38.63
C GLU A 148 -0.82 7.49 38.13
N GLU A 149 -1.38 8.37 38.95
CA GLU A 149 -2.55 9.21 38.67
C GLU A 149 -2.41 10.55 39.43
N GLY A 150 -3.05 11.64 38.97
CA GLY A 150 -3.06 12.92 39.70
C GLY A 150 -3.04 14.20 38.85
N GLY A 151 -3.50 15.31 39.46
CA GLY A 151 -4.20 16.41 38.78
C GLY A 151 -3.40 17.54 38.12
N ASP A 152 -2.07 17.54 38.17
CA ASP A 152 -1.25 18.55 37.48
C ASP A 152 -0.66 18.04 36.15
N TYR A 153 -0.95 16.79 35.79
CA TYR A 153 -0.37 16.13 34.62
C TYR A 153 -1.45 15.55 33.71
N VAL A 154 -1.18 15.59 32.41
CA VAL A 154 -1.86 14.74 31.43
C VAL A 154 -1.01 13.50 31.21
N TYR A 155 -1.63 12.33 31.23
CA TYR A 155 -0.97 11.07 30.93
C TYR A 155 -1.17 10.74 29.45
N LEU A 156 -0.08 10.47 28.75
CA LEU A 156 -0.08 10.05 27.35
C LEU A 156 0.35 8.59 27.29
N SER A 157 -0.62 7.69 27.11
CA SER A 157 -0.36 6.27 26.91
C SER A 157 -0.16 5.97 25.44
N PHE A 158 0.94 5.29 25.12
CA PHE A 158 1.27 4.86 23.79
C PHE A 158 0.97 3.38 23.63
N ILE A 159 0.01 3.05 22.78
CA ILE A 159 -0.59 1.72 22.69
C ILE A 159 -0.45 1.19 21.27
N THR A 160 -0.11 -0.09 21.14
CA THR A 160 -0.11 -0.76 19.83
C THR A 160 -1.53 -0.99 19.37
N TYR A 161 -1.84 -0.54 18.15
CA TYR A 161 -3.09 -0.82 17.47
C TYR A 161 -2.88 -1.80 16.33
N VAL A 162 -3.77 -2.78 16.23
CA VAL A 162 -3.86 -3.70 15.09
C VAL A 162 -5.18 -3.44 14.40
N ALA A 163 -5.15 -3.20 13.08
CA ALA A 163 -6.36 -2.90 12.33
C ALA A 163 -7.40 -4.03 12.48
N PRO A 164 -8.63 -3.72 12.94
CA PRO A 164 -9.68 -4.71 13.10
C PRO A 164 -10.29 -5.06 11.74
N PRO A 165 -10.92 -6.25 11.62
CA PRO A 165 -11.73 -6.55 10.46
C PRO A 165 -12.97 -5.64 10.39
N GLY A 166 -13.66 -5.73 9.26
CA GLY A 166 -14.95 -5.11 9.01
C GLY A 166 -14.91 -4.08 7.89
N GLU A 167 -13.72 -3.68 7.40
CA GLU A 167 -13.59 -2.68 6.36
C GLU A 167 -13.93 -3.28 4.99
N THR A 168 -15.07 -2.88 4.46
CA THR A 168 -15.67 -3.39 3.22
C THR A 168 -14.78 -3.15 2.02
N TRP A 169 -13.99 -2.07 2.02
CA TRP A 169 -13.00 -1.82 0.98
C TRP A 169 -11.94 -2.93 0.88
N PHE A 170 -11.59 -3.54 2.01
CA PHE A 170 -10.62 -4.63 2.12
C PHE A 170 -11.33 -5.99 2.27
N SER A 171 -12.37 -6.22 1.46
CA SER A 171 -13.19 -7.44 1.49
C SER A 171 -13.82 -7.75 2.86
N GLY A 172 -14.14 -6.72 3.65
CA GLY A 172 -14.68 -6.88 4.99
C GLY A 172 -13.63 -7.22 6.06
N LEU A 173 -12.34 -7.14 5.72
CA LEU A 173 -11.22 -7.36 6.66
C LEU A 173 -10.55 -6.03 6.97
N SER A 174 -9.24 -5.93 6.75
CA SER A 174 -8.43 -4.75 6.99
C SER A 174 -7.33 -4.67 5.94
N TYR A 175 -6.64 -3.53 5.89
CA TYR A 175 -5.35 -3.49 5.20
C TYR A 175 -4.26 -4.23 5.99
N VAL A 176 -3.08 -4.33 5.39
CA VAL A 176 -1.97 -5.18 5.85
C VAL A 176 -0.76 -4.36 6.30
N ASP A 177 0.13 -4.97 7.09
CA ASP A 177 1.38 -4.35 7.54
C ASP A 177 2.47 -4.48 6.47
N LEU A 178 2.53 -3.49 5.56
CA LEU A 178 3.56 -3.44 4.51
C LEU A 178 4.95 -3.00 5.01
N LEU A 179 5.11 -2.70 6.29
CA LEU A 179 6.41 -2.50 6.93
C LEU A 179 7.06 -3.83 7.35
N ASN A 180 6.30 -4.92 7.28
CA ASN A 180 6.73 -6.25 7.69
C ASN A 180 7.06 -7.14 6.47
N PRO A 181 8.32 -7.55 6.28
CA PRO A 181 8.74 -8.33 5.11
C PRO A 181 8.08 -9.71 5.04
N GLU A 182 7.62 -10.29 6.16
CA GLU A 182 6.91 -11.58 6.14
C GLU A 182 5.48 -11.44 5.60
N VAL A 183 4.88 -10.26 5.74
CA VAL A 183 3.54 -9.96 5.19
C VAL A 183 3.63 -9.79 3.69
N VAL A 184 4.61 -9.03 3.19
CA VAL A 184 4.85 -8.87 1.74
C VAL A 184 5.25 -10.19 1.10
N LYS A 185 6.08 -11.00 1.76
CA LYS A 185 6.38 -12.36 1.29
C LYS A 185 5.12 -13.18 1.14
N LYS A 186 4.20 -13.08 2.09
CA LYS A 186 2.92 -13.79 2.00
C LYS A 186 2.02 -13.26 0.88
N PHE A 187 2.05 -11.96 0.64
CA PHE A 187 1.38 -11.35 -0.51
C PHE A 187 1.95 -11.90 -1.84
N LEU A 188 3.27 -11.96 -2.01
CA LEU A 188 3.92 -12.57 -3.18
C LEU A 188 3.51 -14.03 -3.37
N GLU A 189 3.51 -14.83 -2.30
CA GLU A 189 3.08 -16.24 -2.33
C GLU A 189 1.64 -16.41 -2.83
N VAL A 190 0.74 -15.49 -2.48
CA VAL A 190 -0.69 -15.59 -2.79
C VAL A 190 -1.02 -14.96 -4.14
N ALA A 191 -0.51 -13.75 -4.40
CA ALA A 191 -0.92 -12.91 -5.53
C ALA A 191 0.01 -13.00 -6.73
N TYR A 192 1.28 -13.42 -6.58
CA TYR A 192 2.25 -13.45 -7.67
C TYR A 192 2.60 -14.89 -8.10
N THR A 193 2.93 -15.75 -7.13
CA THR A 193 3.35 -17.14 -7.39
C THR A 193 2.39 -17.92 -8.30
N PRO A 194 1.05 -17.88 -8.13
CA PRO A 194 0.15 -18.65 -8.97
C PRO A 194 0.21 -18.28 -10.45
N TYR A 195 0.49 -17.01 -10.79
CA TYR A 195 0.67 -16.60 -12.17
C TYR A 195 1.94 -17.20 -12.77
N VAL A 196 3.06 -17.12 -12.05
CA VAL A 196 4.34 -17.65 -12.53
C VAL A 196 4.31 -19.17 -12.68
N GLU A 197 3.68 -19.89 -11.75
CA GLU A 197 3.57 -21.35 -11.83
C GLU A 197 2.68 -21.81 -12.98
N ARG A 198 1.55 -21.13 -13.22
CA ARG A 198 0.57 -21.53 -14.26
C ARG A 198 0.96 -21.08 -15.66
N PHE A 199 1.71 -19.97 -15.78
CA PHE A 199 2.01 -19.33 -17.07
C PHE A 199 3.51 -19.22 -17.35
N LYS A 200 4.33 -20.07 -16.75
CA LYS A 200 5.80 -20.04 -16.82
C LYS A 200 6.37 -19.80 -18.23
N ASP A 201 5.79 -20.42 -19.25
CA ASP A 201 6.26 -20.30 -20.64
C ASP A 201 5.99 -18.93 -21.29
N GLU A 202 5.09 -18.15 -20.69
CA GLU A 202 4.62 -16.84 -21.16
C GLU A 202 5.21 -15.67 -20.35
N ILE A 203 5.78 -15.95 -19.18
CA ILE A 203 6.47 -14.96 -18.33
C ILE A 203 7.65 -14.34 -19.08
N GLY A 204 7.72 -13.01 -19.05
CA GLY A 204 8.72 -12.21 -19.76
C GLY A 204 8.47 -12.11 -21.27
N LYS A 205 7.40 -12.76 -21.79
CA LYS A 205 7.00 -12.73 -23.21
C LYS A 205 5.68 -11.99 -23.36
N SER A 206 4.56 -12.73 -23.41
CA SER A 206 3.21 -12.15 -23.49
C SER A 206 2.74 -11.62 -22.14
N ILE A 207 3.35 -12.07 -21.03
CA ILE A 207 3.17 -11.51 -19.68
C ILE A 207 4.47 -10.80 -19.28
N PRO A 208 4.61 -9.49 -19.56
CA PRO A 208 5.88 -8.79 -19.36
C PRO A 208 6.17 -8.45 -17.90
N GLY A 209 5.15 -8.39 -17.04
CA GLY A 209 5.33 -7.86 -15.70
C GLY A 209 4.05 -7.71 -14.89
N VAL A 210 4.21 -7.07 -13.74
CA VAL A 210 3.18 -6.82 -12.75
C VAL A 210 3.07 -5.32 -12.50
N PHE A 211 1.83 -4.86 -12.34
CA PHE A 211 1.48 -3.51 -11.90
C PHE A 211 1.01 -3.54 -10.45
N THR A 212 1.57 -2.63 -9.64
CA THR A 212 1.13 -2.37 -8.27
C THR A 212 0.45 -1.00 -8.18
N ASP A 213 -0.68 -0.93 -7.48
CA ASP A 213 -1.52 0.25 -7.40
C ASP A 213 -1.62 0.76 -5.95
N GLU A 214 -1.11 1.97 -5.71
CA GLU A 214 -1.24 2.71 -4.46
C GLU A 214 -0.86 1.94 -3.16
N PRO A 215 0.21 1.10 -3.11
CA PRO A 215 0.65 0.52 -1.86
C PRO A 215 1.04 1.63 -0.89
N ASN A 216 0.73 1.43 0.39
CA ASN A 216 0.87 2.49 1.39
C ASN A 216 1.03 1.91 2.81
N ILE A 217 1.33 2.77 3.78
CA ILE A 217 1.62 2.38 5.17
C ILE A 217 0.42 2.51 6.11
N SER A 218 -0.73 2.99 5.61
CA SER A 218 -1.90 3.33 6.43
C SER A 218 -3.10 2.49 6.04
N SER A 219 -3.76 1.86 7.02
CA SER A 219 -5.00 1.12 6.75
C SER A 219 -6.21 2.02 6.45
N SER A 220 -6.06 3.33 6.38
CA SER A 220 -7.17 4.26 6.28
C SER A 220 -7.00 5.24 5.13
N ARG A 221 -7.99 5.26 4.25
CA ARG A 221 -8.25 6.43 3.41
C ARG A 221 -8.99 7.48 4.23
N PRO A 222 -8.65 8.78 4.11
CA PRO A 222 -9.48 9.84 4.65
C PRO A 222 -10.92 9.65 4.15
N ARG A 223 -11.90 10.01 4.98
CA ARG A 223 -13.29 10.15 4.51
C ARG A 223 -13.24 11.16 3.37
N PHE A 224 -13.63 10.78 2.14
CA PHE A 224 -13.90 11.76 1.09
C PHE A 224 -15.03 12.64 1.65
N SER A 225 -14.69 13.85 2.08
CA SER A 225 -15.53 14.73 2.90
C SER A 225 -16.79 15.24 2.20
N GLY A 226 -17.11 14.73 1.00
CA GLY A 226 -18.30 15.08 0.22
C GLY A 226 -19.35 13.98 0.05
N LEU A 227 -19.04 12.70 0.34
CA LEU A 227 -20.01 11.60 0.17
C LEU A 227 -20.70 11.28 1.51
N ARG A 228 -21.87 11.87 1.74
CA ARG A 228 -22.85 11.33 2.70
C ARG A 228 -23.48 10.08 2.07
N ASP A 229 -23.60 9.01 2.84
CA ASP A 229 -24.39 7.80 2.54
C ASP A 229 -23.91 6.92 1.36
N ALA A 230 -22.62 6.54 1.32
CA ALA A 230 -22.14 5.49 0.42
C ALA A 230 -22.30 4.08 1.05
N ILE A 231 -22.90 3.14 0.30
CA ILE A 231 -22.89 1.70 0.63
C ILE A 231 -22.06 0.97 -0.45
N PRO A 232 -21.01 0.24 -0.07
CA PRO A 232 -20.53 0.09 1.30
C PRO A 232 -19.83 1.37 1.82
N PRO A 233 -19.80 1.58 3.15
CA PRO A 233 -19.15 2.76 3.74
C PRO A 233 -17.67 2.83 3.34
N ARG A 234 -17.18 4.04 3.05
CA ARG A 234 -15.76 4.33 2.77
C ARG A 234 -15.23 5.37 3.76
N GLY A 235 -14.04 5.17 4.30
CA GLY A 235 -13.40 6.09 5.24
C GLY A 235 -13.60 5.73 6.72
N PRO A 236 -12.98 6.46 7.65
CA PRO A 236 -12.08 5.88 8.65
C PRO A 236 -12.75 4.98 9.70
N ARG A 237 -12.05 3.89 9.99
CA ARG A 237 -12.00 3.18 11.29
C ARG A 237 -10.66 3.40 11.99
N PHE A 238 -9.93 4.47 11.66
CA PHE A 238 -8.60 4.71 12.23
C PHE A 238 -8.69 5.62 13.45
N PRO A 239 -7.99 5.29 14.53
CA PRO A 239 -7.91 6.13 15.71
C PRO A 239 -7.23 7.47 15.41
N VAL A 240 -7.75 8.53 16.02
CA VAL A 240 -7.12 9.86 16.02
C VAL A 240 -5.81 9.76 16.83
N PHE A 241 -4.78 10.51 16.43
CA PHE A 241 -3.44 10.50 17.05
C PHE A 241 -2.69 9.16 16.90
N ALA A 242 -2.45 8.78 15.65
CA ALA A 242 -1.76 7.55 15.32
C ALA A 242 -0.65 7.77 14.31
N VAL A 243 0.45 7.02 14.45
CA VAL A 243 1.55 6.97 13.48
C VAL A 243 1.83 5.52 13.05
N PRO A 244 2.42 5.29 11.86
CA PRO A 244 2.71 3.94 11.37
C PRO A 244 3.60 3.15 12.33
N TRP A 245 3.36 1.84 12.46
CA TRP A 245 4.11 1.00 13.37
C TRP A 245 4.21 -0.45 12.87
N THR A 246 5.17 -1.20 13.40
CA THR A 246 5.32 -2.65 13.16
C THR A 246 6.10 -3.29 14.32
N ASP A 247 6.03 -4.61 14.46
CA ASP A 247 6.62 -5.33 15.62
C ASP A 247 8.15 -5.11 15.73
N LYS A 248 8.82 -4.95 14.59
CA LYS A 248 10.28 -4.74 14.52
C LYS A 248 10.70 -3.26 14.54
N PHE A 249 9.77 -2.34 14.74
CA PHE A 249 10.05 -0.91 14.61
C PHE A 249 11.12 -0.44 15.61
N ILE A 250 10.97 -0.79 16.89
CA ILE A 250 11.87 -0.34 17.96
C ILE A 250 13.30 -0.85 17.72
N GLU A 251 13.45 -2.12 17.36
CA GLU A 251 14.73 -2.73 17.00
C GLU A 251 15.38 -2.00 15.82
N ARG A 252 14.64 -1.88 14.72
CA ARG A 252 15.12 -1.23 13.49
C ARG A 252 15.51 0.23 13.73
N PHE A 253 14.70 0.96 14.48
CA PHE A 253 14.96 2.36 14.82
C PHE A 253 16.27 2.49 15.60
N ARG A 254 16.46 1.66 16.64
CA ARG A 254 17.66 1.68 17.47
C ARG A 254 18.91 1.36 16.66
N ASP A 255 18.84 0.38 15.77
CA ASP A 255 19.95 -0.01 14.91
C ASP A 255 20.35 1.11 13.94
N MET A 256 19.38 1.88 13.43
CA MET A 256 19.65 2.98 12.50
C MET A 256 20.20 4.23 13.19
N HIS A 257 19.74 4.54 14.41
CA HIS A 257 19.92 5.86 15.00
C HIS A 257 20.66 5.87 16.35
N GLY A 258 20.88 4.70 16.96
CA GLY A 258 21.67 4.54 18.18
C GLY A 258 20.97 4.94 19.48
N TYR A 259 19.64 5.13 19.48
CA TYR A 259 18.86 5.40 20.68
C TYR A 259 17.47 4.73 20.64
N ASN A 260 16.82 4.62 21.81
CA ASN A 260 15.51 4.00 21.93
C ASN A 260 14.39 5.03 21.68
N ILE A 261 13.56 4.78 20.68
CA ILE A 261 12.41 5.64 20.35
C ILE A 261 11.36 5.65 21.47
N VAL A 262 11.24 4.55 22.24
CA VAL A 262 10.25 4.42 23.32
C VAL A 262 10.40 5.51 24.37
N ASP A 263 11.62 6.03 24.60
CA ASP A 263 11.90 7.07 25.59
C ASP A 263 11.44 8.48 25.13
N ARG A 264 10.99 8.61 23.86
CA ARG A 264 10.71 9.90 23.20
C ARG A 264 9.40 9.92 22.42
N LEU A 265 8.47 9.01 22.71
CA LEU A 265 7.19 8.94 21.98
C LEU A 265 6.36 10.24 22.00
N PRO A 266 6.33 11.05 23.08
CA PRO A 266 5.64 12.36 23.06
C PRO A 266 6.17 13.31 21.99
N GLU A 267 7.46 13.21 21.64
CA GLU A 267 8.09 14.06 20.63
C GLU A 267 7.54 13.80 19.21
N LEU A 268 6.93 12.64 18.96
CA LEU A 268 6.28 12.33 17.67
C LEU A 268 5.00 13.16 17.45
N PHE A 269 4.35 13.61 18.54
CA PHE A 269 3.05 14.27 18.50
C PHE A 269 3.11 15.74 18.95
N PHE A 270 4.11 16.12 19.76
CA PHE A 270 4.24 17.45 20.33
C PHE A 270 5.65 18.03 20.17
N ASP A 271 5.76 19.36 20.14
CA ASP A 271 7.01 20.10 19.95
C ASP A 271 7.78 20.23 21.27
N VAL A 272 8.17 19.07 21.81
CA VAL A 272 8.88 18.88 23.09
C VAL A 272 10.20 18.14 22.89
N GLY A 273 11.13 18.30 23.81
CA GLY A 273 12.44 17.62 23.72
C GLY A 273 13.16 17.90 22.40
N ASN A 274 13.64 16.86 21.73
CA ASN A 274 14.33 16.95 20.42
C ASN A 274 13.43 16.50 19.25
N TYR A 275 12.17 16.95 19.25
CA TYR A 275 11.14 16.50 18.31
C TYR A 275 11.52 16.57 16.84
N MET A 276 12.26 17.59 16.40
CA MET A 276 12.65 17.70 14.99
C MET A 276 13.51 16.51 14.56
N LYS A 277 14.52 16.17 15.38
CA LYS A 277 15.37 15.00 15.13
C LYS A 277 14.56 13.71 15.25
N THR A 278 13.77 13.57 16.30
CA THR A 278 13.01 12.35 16.56
C THR A 278 11.99 12.06 15.47
N ARG A 279 11.26 13.06 14.97
CA ARG A 279 10.32 12.90 13.84
C ARG A 279 11.06 12.60 12.54
N TYR A 280 12.19 13.25 12.27
CA TYR A 280 13.00 12.96 11.09
C TYR A 280 13.49 11.50 11.09
N ASP A 281 14.09 11.06 12.20
CA ASP A 281 14.59 9.70 12.36
C ASP A 281 13.46 8.66 12.28
N PHE A 282 12.30 8.98 12.86
CA PHE A 282 11.10 8.14 12.79
C PHE A 282 10.63 7.93 11.35
N TRP A 283 10.40 9.00 10.60
CA TRP A 283 9.93 8.91 9.22
C TRP A 283 10.98 8.29 8.29
N LYS A 284 12.27 8.50 8.58
CA LYS A 284 13.35 7.79 7.89
C LYS A 284 13.26 6.28 8.15
N THR A 285 13.07 5.85 9.39
CA THR A 285 12.89 4.42 9.72
C THR A 285 11.65 3.83 9.05
N VAL A 286 10.50 4.52 9.07
CA VAL A 286 9.28 4.10 8.37
C VAL A 286 9.55 3.89 6.88
N THR A 287 10.21 4.87 6.24
CA THR A 287 10.55 4.81 4.80
C THR A 287 11.41 3.59 4.50
N PHE A 288 12.49 3.35 5.27
CA PHE A 288 13.37 2.20 5.01
C PHE A 288 12.68 0.86 5.26
N LEU A 289 11.85 0.74 6.30
CA LEU A 289 11.05 -0.46 6.53
C LEU A 289 10.13 -0.74 5.36
N PHE A 290 9.41 0.26 4.86
CA PHE A 290 8.50 0.09 3.73
C PHE A 290 9.25 -0.23 2.43
N LEU A 291 10.32 0.51 2.15
CA LEU A 291 11.18 0.33 0.98
C LEU A 291 11.75 -1.09 0.90
N GLU A 292 12.30 -1.58 2.02
CA GLU A 292 12.93 -2.91 2.10
C GLU A 292 11.90 -4.04 2.09
N ALA A 293 10.81 -3.90 2.85
CA ALA A 293 9.78 -4.93 2.95
C ALA A 293 8.97 -5.06 1.66
N PHE A 294 8.58 -3.93 1.06
CA PHE A 294 7.68 -3.90 -0.09
C PHE A 294 8.44 -3.80 -1.41
N SER A 295 8.98 -2.62 -1.74
CA SER A 295 9.46 -2.31 -3.09
C SER A 295 10.66 -3.16 -3.48
N LYS A 296 11.67 -3.23 -2.62
CA LYS A 296 12.88 -4.02 -2.88
C LYS A 296 12.55 -5.52 -2.97
N GLN A 297 11.75 -6.03 -2.05
CA GLN A 297 11.41 -7.45 -2.03
C GLN A 297 10.61 -7.87 -3.29
N ILE A 298 9.64 -7.06 -3.71
CA ILE A 298 8.87 -7.33 -4.93
C ILE A 298 9.77 -7.19 -6.17
N TYR A 299 10.60 -6.15 -6.24
CA TYR A 299 11.57 -5.99 -7.32
C TYR A 299 12.47 -7.21 -7.49
N GLU A 300 13.13 -7.65 -6.41
CA GLU A 300 14.03 -8.81 -6.42
C GLU A 300 13.28 -10.09 -6.79
N TRP A 301 12.04 -10.23 -6.31
CA TRP A 301 11.19 -11.36 -6.68
C TRP A 301 10.83 -11.34 -8.16
N CYS A 302 10.41 -10.19 -8.70
CA CYS A 302 10.07 -10.02 -10.11
C CYS A 302 11.28 -10.28 -11.02
N ASP A 303 12.44 -9.69 -10.69
CA ASP A 303 13.69 -9.85 -11.44
C ASP A 303 14.08 -11.34 -11.52
N LYS A 304 14.04 -12.05 -10.39
CA LYS A 304 14.31 -13.49 -10.31
C LYS A 304 13.38 -14.33 -11.18
N HIS A 305 12.13 -13.91 -11.40
CA HIS A 305 11.15 -14.65 -12.18
C HIS A 305 10.98 -14.13 -13.61
N GLY A 306 11.79 -13.15 -14.05
CA GLY A 306 11.72 -12.61 -15.41
C GLY A 306 10.50 -11.71 -15.66
N LEU A 307 9.97 -11.09 -14.60
CA LEU A 307 8.88 -10.12 -14.66
C LEU A 307 9.42 -8.71 -14.46
N LYS A 308 8.85 -7.74 -15.18
CA LYS A 308 9.02 -6.33 -14.86
C LYS A 308 8.09 -5.94 -13.72
N PHE A 309 8.53 -5.01 -12.90
CA PHE A 309 7.75 -4.41 -11.82
C PHE A 309 7.53 -2.93 -12.13
N THR A 310 6.28 -2.51 -12.14
CA THR A 310 5.82 -1.15 -12.42
C THR A 310 4.62 -0.82 -11.53
N GLY A 311 4.20 0.43 -11.49
CA GLY A 311 3.14 0.90 -10.60
C GLY A 311 3.40 2.29 -10.06
N HIS A 312 2.58 2.74 -9.13
CA HIS A 312 2.72 4.04 -8.45
C HIS A 312 2.31 3.94 -6.99
N TYR A 313 2.65 4.95 -6.18
CA TYR A 313 2.37 4.98 -4.74
C TYR A 313 1.13 5.83 -4.43
N LEU A 314 0.57 5.67 -3.23
CA LEU A 314 -0.62 6.41 -2.82
C LEU A 314 -0.33 7.90 -2.55
N ALA A 315 -1.25 8.77 -3.00
CA ALA A 315 -1.32 10.19 -2.68
C ALA A 315 -0.11 11.01 -3.15
N GLU A 316 0.27 10.81 -4.41
CA GLU A 316 1.41 11.47 -5.07
C GLU A 316 1.22 12.97 -5.38
N ASP A 317 0.10 13.57 -4.95
CA ASP A 317 -0.25 14.97 -5.24
C ASP A 317 0.72 15.99 -4.64
N ASN A 318 1.20 15.77 -3.40
CA ASN A 318 2.11 16.68 -2.72
C ASN A 318 2.99 15.98 -1.67
N LEU A 319 4.04 16.69 -1.22
CA LEU A 319 5.02 16.15 -0.27
C LEU A 319 4.38 15.70 1.05
N LEU A 320 3.39 16.43 1.57
CA LEU A 320 2.77 16.11 2.87
C LEU A 320 1.87 14.88 2.76
N SER A 321 1.09 14.75 1.69
CA SER A 321 0.25 13.56 1.48
C SER A 321 1.10 12.31 1.26
N GLN A 322 2.17 12.40 0.47
CA GLN A 322 3.12 11.31 0.27
C GLN A 322 3.80 10.90 1.58
N LEU A 323 4.25 11.85 2.40
CA LEU A 323 4.91 11.54 3.67
C LEU A 323 3.99 10.69 4.57
N VAL A 324 2.72 11.06 4.67
CA VAL A 324 1.74 10.37 5.53
C VAL A 324 1.34 9.00 4.98
N CYS A 325 1.33 8.82 3.66
CA CYS A 325 0.88 7.58 3.01
C CYS A 325 2.01 6.59 2.68
N GLY A 326 3.19 7.05 2.29
CA GLY A 326 4.28 6.21 1.80
C GLY A 326 5.67 6.57 2.37
N GLY A 327 5.77 7.56 3.26
CA GLY A 327 7.06 8.12 3.65
C GLY A 327 7.69 8.88 2.48
N ALA A 328 8.99 8.72 2.25
CA ALA A 328 9.61 9.27 1.04
C ALA A 328 9.45 8.28 -0.13
N VAL A 329 8.68 8.65 -1.16
CA VAL A 329 8.37 7.74 -2.29
C VAL A 329 9.50 7.60 -3.32
N MET A 330 10.33 8.63 -3.50
CA MET A 330 11.38 8.62 -4.54
C MET A 330 12.37 7.45 -4.43
N PRO A 331 12.88 7.07 -3.23
CA PRO A 331 13.69 5.87 -3.06
C PRO A 331 13.04 4.59 -3.59
N HIS A 332 11.71 4.50 -3.59
CA HIS A 332 11.01 3.30 -4.03
C HIS A 332 11.09 3.08 -5.54
N TYR A 333 11.26 4.15 -6.33
CA TYR A 333 11.39 4.03 -7.79
C TYR A 333 12.72 3.41 -8.22
N GLU A 334 13.75 3.38 -7.36
CA GLU A 334 14.97 2.60 -7.60
C GLU A 334 14.68 1.10 -7.73
N TYR A 335 13.58 0.65 -7.11
CA TYR A 335 13.09 -0.72 -7.15
C TYR A 335 11.87 -0.85 -8.06
N GLN A 336 11.82 -0.13 -9.18
CA GLN A 336 10.88 -0.39 -10.26
C GLN A 336 11.64 -0.57 -11.58
N HIS A 337 11.37 -1.66 -12.29
CA HIS A 337 11.94 -1.91 -13.61
C HIS A 337 11.43 -0.89 -14.63
N VAL A 338 10.18 -0.45 -14.45
CA VAL A 338 9.55 0.61 -15.24
C VAL A 338 8.89 1.56 -14.25
N PRO A 339 9.55 2.65 -13.84
CA PRO A 339 8.97 3.62 -12.92
C PRO A 339 7.64 4.17 -13.42
N GLY A 340 6.62 4.14 -12.57
CA GLY A 340 5.29 4.68 -12.85
C GLY A 340 4.90 5.78 -11.86
N ILE A 341 4.04 6.69 -12.31
CA ILE A 341 3.45 7.74 -11.48
C ILE A 341 1.94 7.80 -11.76
N ASP A 342 1.16 8.20 -10.77
CA ASP A 342 -0.25 8.51 -10.97
C ASP A 342 -0.43 10.00 -11.31
N HIS A 343 -1.18 10.26 -12.38
CA HIS A 343 -1.51 11.63 -12.82
C HIS A 343 -3.02 11.71 -13.03
N LEU A 344 -3.75 11.92 -11.93
CA LEU A 344 -5.20 12.03 -11.95
C LEU A 344 -5.65 13.42 -12.43
N GLY A 345 -5.88 13.51 -13.74
CA GLY A 345 -6.55 14.64 -14.38
C GLY A 345 -5.60 15.73 -14.86
N MET A 346 -6.14 16.65 -15.67
CA MET A 346 -5.41 17.83 -16.09
C MET A 346 -5.65 18.92 -15.04
N HIS A 347 -4.70 19.16 -14.14
CA HIS A 347 -4.71 20.33 -13.24
C HIS A 347 -4.49 21.66 -14.02
N ILE A 348 -5.08 21.78 -15.21
CA ILE A 348 -5.02 22.96 -16.09
C ILE A 348 -5.97 24.07 -15.62
N TRP A 349 -6.74 23.85 -14.56
CA TRP A 349 -7.59 24.88 -13.97
C TRP A 349 -6.71 25.96 -13.32
N GLY A 350 -6.64 27.12 -13.98
CA GLY A 350 -5.88 28.29 -13.52
C GLY A 350 -4.48 28.47 -14.12
N THR A 351 -4.11 27.71 -15.16
CA THR A 351 -2.79 27.82 -15.84
C THR A 351 -2.83 28.44 -17.24
N LEU A 352 -3.94 29.08 -17.62
CA LEU A 352 -4.05 29.94 -18.82
C LEU A 352 -4.61 31.31 -18.48
#